data_AF-X1GSW7-F1
#
_entry.id   AF-X1GSW7-F1
#
_cell.length_a   1.000
_cell.length_b   1.000
_cell.length_c   1.000
_cell.angle_alpha   90.00
_cell.angle_beta   90.00
_cell.angle_gamma   90.00
#
_symmetry.space_group_name_H-M   'P 1'
#
loop_
_entity.id
_entity.type
_entity.pdbx_description
1 polymer ?
#
loop_
_entity_poly.entity_id
_entity_poly.type
_entity_poly.pdbx_seq_one_letter_code
_entity_poly.pdbx_strand_id
1 'polypeptide(L)'
;MISEVEFFNEIFENFLSLDNHILENELWKAHSIIKLMHNSVEFEDENFVELGLKIIISLCKFKECGDLLDSYEQESYPVNQLVESEKILLNSILQAEFI
;
A
#
# COMPACT_ATOMS: atom_id res chain seq x y z
N MET A 1 -9.33 -4.60 -29.37
CA MET A 1 -8.10 -5.27 -28.93
C MET A 1 -7.24 -4.20 -28.29
N ILE A 2 -6.95 -4.30 -27.00
CA ILE A 2 -6.07 -3.36 -26.30
C ILE A 2 -4.63 -3.76 -26.60
N SER A 3 -3.75 -2.81 -26.92
CA SER A 3 -2.32 -3.10 -27.07
C SER A 3 -1.69 -3.42 -25.72
N GLU A 4 -0.53 -4.10 -25.71
CA GLU A 4 0.23 -4.37 -24.47
C GLU A 4 0.51 -3.08 -23.69
N VAL A 5 0.89 -2.01 -24.41
CA VAL A 5 1.18 -0.70 -23.84
C VAL A 5 -0.05 -0.10 -23.18
N GLU A 6 -1.21 -0.17 -23.83
CA GLU A 6 -2.47 0.30 -23.26
C GLU A 6 -2.89 -0.54 -22.04
N PHE A 7 -2.69 -1.85 -22.09
CA PHE A 7 -2.96 -2.73 -20.94
C PHE A 7 -2.11 -2.34 -19.74
N PHE A 8 -0.81 -2.15 -19.93
CA PHE A 8 0.09 -1.76 -18.86
C PHE A 8 -0.23 -0.36 -18.33
N ASN A 9 -0.46 0.61 -19.21
CA ASN A 9 -0.88 1.95 -18.77
C ASN A 9 -2.14 1.90 -17.91
N GLU A 10 -3.15 1.11 -18.30
CA GLU A 10 -4.36 0.99 -17.51
C GLU A 10 -4.12 0.32 -16.15
N ILE A 11 -3.29 -0.73 -16.11
CA ILE A 11 -2.87 -1.39 -14.85
C ILE A 11 -2.21 -0.37 -13.92
N PHE A 12 -1.30 0.46 -14.44
CA PHE A 12 -0.57 1.47 -13.68
C PHE A 12 -1.47 2.61 -13.18
N GLU A 13 -2.32 3.18 -14.04
CA GLU A 13 -3.27 4.24 -13.64
C GLU A 13 -4.23 3.73 -12.55
N ASN A 14 -4.76 2.52 -12.71
CA ASN A 14 -5.59 1.89 -11.70
C ASN A 14 -4.81 1.70 -10.39
N PHE A 15 -3.54 1.28 -10.45
CA PHE A 15 -2.68 1.10 -9.28
C PHE A 15 -2.46 2.40 -8.50
N LEU A 16 -2.15 3.49 -9.20
CA LEU A 16 -1.88 4.80 -8.60
C LEU A 16 -3.10 5.40 -7.90
N SER A 17 -4.31 5.03 -8.35
CA SER A 17 -5.57 5.53 -7.80
C SER A 17 -6.03 4.83 -6.51
N LEU A 18 -5.37 3.75 -6.10
CA LEU A 18 -5.75 2.99 -4.90
C LEU A 18 -5.25 3.63 -3.61
N ASP A 19 -6.01 3.49 -2.53
CA ASP A 19 -5.55 3.87 -1.20
C ASP A 19 -4.50 2.86 -0.69
N ASN A 20 -3.80 3.23 0.38
CA ASN A 20 -2.74 2.43 1.01
C ASN A 20 -3.31 1.34 1.94
N HIS A 21 -4.46 0.76 1.57
CA HIS A 21 -5.06 -0.32 2.34
C HIS A 21 -4.65 -1.68 1.77
N ILE A 22 -4.12 -2.55 2.63
CA ILE A 22 -3.70 -3.93 2.28
C ILE A 22 -4.82 -4.70 1.54
N LEU A 23 -6.07 -4.55 1.99
CA LEU A 23 -7.22 -5.20 1.36
C LEU A 23 -7.44 -4.72 -0.07
N GLU A 24 -7.26 -3.43 -0.33
CA GLU A 24 -7.41 -2.85 -1.66
C GLU A 24 -6.29 -3.29 -2.60
N ASN A 25 -5.06 -3.42 -2.08
CA ASN A 25 -3.92 -3.94 -2.83
C ASN A 25 -4.16 -5.40 -3.29
N GLU A 26 -4.65 -6.26 -2.40
CA GLU A 26 -4.97 -7.65 -2.77
C GLU A 26 -6.16 -7.75 -3.74
N LEU A 27 -7.18 -6.90 -3.60
CA LEU A 27 -8.29 -6.82 -4.55
C LEU A 27 -7.83 -6.36 -5.94
N TRP A 28 -6.98 -5.34 -6.00
CA TRP A 28 -6.41 -4.84 -7.26
C TRP A 28 -5.55 -5.90 -7.94
N LYS A 29 -4.71 -6.60 -7.18
CA LYS A 29 -3.87 -7.69 -7.66
C LYS A 29 -4.70 -8.80 -8.29
N ALA A 30 -5.76 -9.24 -7.61
CA ALA A 30 -6.67 -10.26 -8.11
C ALA A 30 -7.34 -9.82 -9.43
N HIS A 31 -7.90 -8.60 -9.48
CA HIS A 31 -8.51 -8.06 -10.70
C HIS A 31 -7.51 -7.93 -11.85
N SER A 32 -6.30 -7.45 -11.57
CA SER A 32 -5.24 -7.27 -12.56
C SER A 32 -4.79 -8.60 -13.17
N ILE A 33 -4.65 -9.64 -12.34
CA ILE A 33 -4.32 -11.00 -12.81
C ILE A 33 -5.45 -11.57 -13.66
N ILE A 34 -6.71 -11.46 -13.22
CA ILE A 34 -7.87 -11.94 -14.00
C ILE A 34 -7.89 -11.26 -15.37
N LYS A 35 -7.66 -9.95 -15.40
CA LYS A 35 -7.62 -9.17 -16.62
C LYS A 35 -6.45 -9.56 -17.52
N LEU A 36 -5.27 -9.81 -16.95
CA LEU A 36 -4.11 -10.31 -17.69
C LEU A 36 -4.44 -11.66 -18.36
N MET A 37 -5.03 -12.59 -17.61
CA MET A 37 -5.39 -13.92 -18.13
C MET A 37 -6.47 -13.84 -19.21
N HIS A 38 -7.44 -12.94 -19.08
CA HIS A 38 -8.47 -12.74 -20.11
C HIS A 38 -7.86 -12.24 -21.41
N ASN A 39 -6.91 -11.29 -21.34
CA ASN A 39 -6.24 -10.79 -22.54
C ASN A 39 -5.27 -11.84 -23.10
N SER A 40 -4.54 -12.58 -22.27
CA SER A 40 -3.55 -13.55 -22.75
C SER A 40 -4.17 -14.75 -23.49
N VAL A 41 -5.40 -15.14 -23.17
CA VAL A 41 -6.15 -16.16 -23.94
C VAL A 41 -6.36 -15.71 -25.38
N GLU A 42 -6.41 -14.40 -25.64
CA GLU A 42 -6.54 -13.85 -27.00
C GLU A 42 -5.20 -13.73 -27.74
N PHE A 43 -4.07 -13.66 -27.02
CA PHE A 43 -2.74 -13.44 -27.60
C PHE A 43 -1.86 -14.72 -27.70
N GLU A 44 -2.19 -15.81 -26.98
CA GLU A 44 -1.34 -17.01 -26.85
C GLU A 44 0.14 -16.69 -26.52
N ASP A 45 0.37 -15.56 -25.84
CA ASP A 45 1.71 -15.04 -25.57
C ASP A 45 2.10 -15.28 -24.11
N GLU A 46 2.89 -16.33 -23.90
CA GLU A 46 3.43 -16.68 -22.58
C GLU A 46 4.36 -15.61 -22.01
N ASN A 47 5.11 -14.90 -22.86
CA ASN A 47 6.00 -13.83 -22.41
C ASN A 47 5.20 -12.64 -21.88
N PHE A 48 4.10 -12.30 -22.55
CA PHE A 48 3.18 -11.25 -22.08
C PHE A 48 2.63 -11.57 -20.68
N VAL A 49 2.20 -12.82 -20.46
CA VAL A 49 1.72 -13.27 -19.14
C VAL A 49 2.81 -13.18 -18.10
N GLU A 50 4.01 -13.69 -18.39
CA GLU A 50 5.11 -13.67 -17.44
C GLU A 50 5.50 -12.23 -17.04
N LEU A 51 5.60 -11.34 -18.02
CA LEU A 51 5.97 -9.95 -17.82
C LEU A 51 4.87 -9.20 -17.06
N GLY A 52 3.61 -9.48 -17.39
CA GLY A 52 2.44 -8.96 -16.67
C GLY A 52 2.41 -9.36 -15.20
N LEU A 53 2.61 -10.64 -14.90
CA LEU A 53 2.65 -11.13 -13.53
C LEU A 53 3.80 -10.50 -12.73
N LYS A 54 4.99 -10.38 -13.33
CA LYS A 54 6.14 -9.72 -12.68
C LYS A 54 5.85 -8.27 -12.30
N ILE A 55 5.20 -7.52 -13.19
CA ILE A 55 4.84 -6.12 -12.94
C ILE A 55 3.81 -6.03 -11.80
N ILE A 56 2.72 -6.80 -11.87
CA ILE A 56 1.65 -6.77 -10.86
C ILE A 56 2.22 -7.11 -9.47
N ILE A 57 3.05 -8.15 -9.36
CA ILE A 57 3.65 -8.56 -8.08
C ILE A 57 4.62 -7.49 -7.57
N SER A 58 5.43 -6.90 -8.45
CA SER A 58 6.37 -5.84 -8.07
C SER A 58 5.66 -4.61 -7.50
N LEU A 59 4.54 -4.22 -8.12
CA LEU A 59 3.73 -3.09 -7.65
C LEU A 59 3.10 -3.36 -6.27
N CYS A 60 2.56 -4.56 -6.06
CA CYS A 60 2.02 -4.92 -4.74
C CYS A 60 3.07 -4.82 -3.64
N LYS A 61 4.27 -5.35 -3.89
CA LYS A 61 5.40 -5.30 -2.95
C LYS A 61 5.85 -3.86 -2.66
N PHE A 62 5.84 -3.00 -3.68
CA PHE A 62 6.21 -1.59 -3.50
C PHE A 62 5.29 -0.90 -2.49
N LYS A 63 3.98 -1.12 -2.58
CA LYS A 63 3.01 -0.59 -1.61
C LYS A 63 3.19 -1.17 -0.21
N GLU A 64 3.37 -2.48 -0.09
CA GLU A 64 3.65 -3.12 1.21
C GLU A 64 4.90 -2.52 1.88
N CYS A 65 5.96 -2.25 1.10
CA CYS A 65 7.16 -1.59 1.62
C CYS A 65 6.91 -0.12 1.99
N GLY A 66 6.08 0.61 1.23
CA GLY A 66 5.66 1.97 1.54
C GLY A 66 4.91 2.04 2.86
N ASP A 67 3.90 1.19 3.05
CA ASP A 67 3.10 1.12 4.28
C ASP A 67 3.96 0.76 5.50
N LEU A 68 4.94 -0.13 5.33
CA LEU A 68 5.92 -0.45 6.35
C LEU A 68 6.74 0.79 6.74
N LEU A 69 7.23 1.56 5.77
CA LEU A 69 7.99 2.80 6.05
C LEU A 69 7.12 3.86 6.74
N ASP A 70 5.88 4.07 6.28
CA ASP A 70 4.94 5.01 6.91
C ASP A 70 4.60 4.60 8.36
N SER A 71 4.51 3.29 8.62
CA SER A 71 4.30 2.77 9.99
C SER A 71 5.49 3.03 10.91
N TYR A 72 6.72 2.93 10.38
CA TYR A 72 7.93 3.30 11.12
C TYR A 72 7.99 4.81 11.42
N GLU A 73 7.52 5.65 10.49
CA GLU A 73 7.40 7.09 10.73
C GLU A 73 6.31 7.41 11.76
N GLN A 74 5.18 6.68 11.78
CA GLN A 74 4.15 6.84 12.82
C GLN A 74 4.60 6.38 14.21
N GLU A 75 5.43 5.34 14.30
CA GLU A 75 6.06 4.90 15.56
C GLU A 75 7.20 5.83 16.01
N SER A 76 7.62 6.77 15.17
CA SER A 76 8.66 7.76 15.50
C SER A 76 8.14 8.97 16.29
N TYR A 77 7.12 8.80 17.13
CA TYR A 77 6.90 9.73 18.23
C TYR A 77 8.20 9.77 19.06
N PRO A 78 8.75 10.97 19.35
CA PRO A 78 9.98 11.04 20.11
C PRO A 78 9.73 10.39 21.46
N VAL A 79 10.57 9.40 21.83
CA VAL A 79 10.55 8.62 23.08
C VAL A 79 10.43 9.50 24.35
N ASN A 80 10.59 10.82 24.22
CA ASN A 80 10.50 11.82 25.28
C ASN A 80 9.25 12.72 25.24
N GLN A 81 8.23 12.45 24.44
CA GLN A 81 6.95 13.15 24.55
C GLN A 81 5.93 12.28 25.28
N LEU A 82 5.64 12.66 26.53
CA LEU A 82 4.50 12.14 27.28
C LEU A 82 3.23 12.33 26.44
N VAL A 83 2.39 11.30 26.37
CA VAL A 83 1.08 11.39 25.73
C VAL A 83 0.26 12.45 26.48
N GLU A 84 -0.63 13.16 25.80
CA GLU A 84 -1.37 14.28 26.41
C GLU A 84 -2.14 13.86 27.68
N SER A 85 -2.66 12.64 27.70
CA SER A 85 -3.28 12.02 28.89
C SER A 85 -2.29 11.88 30.06
N GLU A 86 -1.05 11.52 29.79
CA GLU A 86 0.02 11.38 30.78
C GLU A 86 0.51 12.75 31.27
N LYS A 87 0.53 13.78 30.41
CA LYS A 87 0.81 15.16 30.82
C LYS A 87 -0.27 15.69 31.76
N ILE A 88 -1.54 15.44 31.46
CA ILE A 88 -2.67 15.84 32.31
C ILE A 88 -2.57 15.15 33.68
N LEU A 89 -2.28 13.85 33.69
CA LEU A 89 -2.08 13.09 34.92
C LEU A 89 -0.90 13.61 35.73
N LEU A 90 0.25 13.83 35.10
CA LEU A 90 1.45 14.38 35.76
C LEU A 90 1.18 15.75 36.36
N ASN A 91 0.51 16.64 35.61
CA ASN A 91 0.14 17.96 36.12
C ASN A 91 -0.82 17.87 37.30
N SER A 92 -1.77 16.93 37.29
CA SER A 92 -2.69 16.73 38.42
C SER A 92 -1.97 16.25 39.69
N ILE A 93 -0.97 15.36 39.55
CA ILE A 93 -0.14 14.88 40.67
C ILE A 93 0.71 16.02 41.22
N LEU A 94 1.38 16.79 40.34
CA LEU A 94 2.22 17.91 40.75
C LEU A 94 1.41 19.02 41.45
N GLN A 95 0.18 19.28 41.00
CA GLN A 95 -0.72 20.21 41.68
C GLN A 95 -1.14 19.71 43.06
N ALA A 96 -1.39 18.41 43.24
CA ALA A 96 -1.80 17.87 44.53
C ALA A 96 -0.66 17.83 45.57
N GLU A 97 0.59 17.68 45.12
CA GLU A 97 1.75 17.49 46.00
C GLU A 97 2.50 18.80 46.32
N PHE A 98 2.40 19.84 45.47
CA PHE A 98 3.23 21.05 45.56
C PHE A 98 2.48 22.39 45.49
N ILE A 99 1.15 22.40 45.38
CA ILE A 99 0.28 23.59 45.50
C ILE A 99 -0.74 23.35 46.61
#